data_AF-A0A0T1TJ25-F1
#
_entry.id   AF-A0A0T1TJ25-F1
#
_cell.length_a   1.000
_cell.length_b   1.000
_cell.length_c   1.000
_cell.angle_alpha   90.00
_cell.angle_beta   90.00
_cell.angle_gamma   90.00
#
_symmetry.space_group_name_H-M   'P 1'
#
loop_
_entity.id
_entity.type
_entity.pdbx_description
1 polymer ?
#
loop_
_entity_poly.entity_id
_entity_poly.type
_entity_poly.pdbx_seq_one_letter_code
_entity_poly.pdbx_strand_id
1 'polypeptide(L)'
;MTSSVMAGRGRVYRSNPGYRLRSLADLASAERNVLARVADDPEIYGVLVPREHTGLTIKLVNRDTADLFRRLVPGGRVPGDRDSGALTLQLRDMVAAEILEVEDCGVFRTGLGALPPAAELPVDAQSTGGLMRISLDAVRHADSLRLTNPAAIADCLYAYHRIPVGPAARRHWARDTVAATLTATSRSGGGPWRQVGDSRTWSSYSRPHPAATSAADSRLYKLYVSPMPEQFLDAVAITVGLAAVRDDAAGWKAGNDCYGVLRPDKLIVYLDSMDAVFSLADDLRRALAGMSVHGVPFTADLGGDGLLSWGVDPPRFSKGSGAFLSDSWRTWLTHRLAATLWEAARRGVPDVIDVALRRLDAVGVDARTWTPASDLFGPSEIEG
;
A
#
# COMPACT_ATOMS: atom_id res chain seq x y z
N MET A 1 15.70 18.98 -5.86
CA MET A 1 16.22 18.02 -4.87
C MET A 1 16.58 16.74 -5.61
N THR A 2 17.78 16.72 -6.16
CA THR A 2 18.39 15.60 -6.87
C THR A 2 19.38 14.93 -5.91
N SER A 3 19.50 13.59 -6.00
CA SER A 3 20.51 12.73 -5.36
C SER A 3 20.08 11.93 -4.12
N SER A 4 19.55 10.73 -4.39
CA SER A 4 19.63 9.53 -3.52
C SER A 4 19.46 8.24 -4.37
N VAL A 5 18.82 8.37 -5.54
CA VAL A 5 18.66 7.28 -6.54
C VAL A 5 19.98 6.83 -7.19
N MET A 6 21.06 7.61 -7.10
CA MET A 6 22.40 7.22 -7.62
C MET A 6 23.08 6.10 -6.82
N ALA A 7 22.51 5.66 -5.68
CA ALA A 7 23.20 4.76 -4.76
C ALA A 7 23.31 3.29 -5.23
N GLY A 8 22.60 2.85 -6.28
CA GLY A 8 22.57 1.43 -6.71
C GLY A 8 23.59 1.02 -7.76
N ARG A 9 24.25 1.96 -8.44
CA ARG A 9 25.04 1.67 -9.65
C ARG A 9 26.24 0.78 -9.37
N GLY A 10 26.34 -0.31 -10.13
CA GLY A 10 27.52 -1.19 -10.14
C GLY A 10 27.76 -1.97 -8.85
N ARG A 11 26.82 -1.95 -7.89
CA ARG A 11 26.92 -2.75 -6.68
C ARG A 11 26.85 -4.23 -7.02
N VAL A 12 27.61 -5.02 -6.26
CA VAL A 12 27.56 -6.47 -6.33
C VAL A 12 26.56 -6.93 -5.29
N TYR A 13 25.62 -7.76 -5.74
CA TYR A 13 24.64 -8.40 -4.88
C TYR A 13 24.93 -9.88 -4.83
N ARG A 14 24.61 -10.52 -3.70
CA ARG A 14 24.56 -11.98 -3.63
C ARG A 14 23.33 -12.44 -2.88
N SER A 15 22.93 -13.68 -3.12
CA SER A 15 21.89 -14.32 -2.34
C SER A 15 22.36 -14.58 -0.92
N ASN A 16 21.51 -14.29 0.07
CA ASN A 16 21.91 -14.49 1.46
C ASN A 16 22.18 -15.99 1.73
N PRO A 17 23.41 -16.38 2.10
CA PRO A 17 23.78 -17.78 2.32
C PRO A 17 23.05 -18.40 3.51
N GLY A 18 22.45 -17.58 4.38
CA GLY A 18 21.57 -17.98 5.46
C GLY A 18 20.25 -18.59 5.00
N TYR A 19 19.90 -18.51 3.71
CA TYR A 19 18.71 -19.12 3.14
C TYR A 19 19.00 -20.34 2.26
N ARG A 20 17.99 -21.20 2.12
CA ARG A 20 17.87 -22.24 1.08
C ARG A 20 16.53 -22.08 0.40
N LEU A 21 16.54 -21.99 -0.93
CA LEU A 21 15.32 -21.96 -1.73
C LEU A 21 14.78 -23.38 -1.94
N ARG A 22 13.50 -23.60 -1.65
CA ARG A 22 12.76 -24.84 -1.97
C ARG A 22 11.54 -24.49 -2.82
N SER A 23 11.33 -25.20 -3.92
CA SER A 23 10.09 -25.03 -4.70
C SER A 23 8.89 -25.58 -3.91
N LEU A 24 7.67 -25.11 -4.21
CA LEU A 24 6.47 -25.68 -3.60
C LEU A 24 6.32 -27.19 -3.88
N ALA A 25 6.82 -27.66 -5.03
CA ALA A 25 6.80 -29.07 -5.40
C ALA A 25 7.69 -29.93 -4.47
N ASP A 26 8.79 -29.35 -3.97
CA ASP A 26 9.77 -30.03 -3.10
C ASP A 26 9.39 -29.99 -1.61
N LEU A 27 8.27 -29.36 -1.27
CA LEU A 27 7.77 -29.31 0.11
C LEU A 27 7.06 -30.61 0.49
N ALA A 28 7.28 -31.05 1.73
CA ALA A 28 6.56 -32.18 2.29
C ALA A 28 5.06 -31.85 2.39
N SER A 29 4.19 -32.85 2.35
CA SER A 29 2.74 -32.61 2.37
C SER A 29 2.26 -31.83 3.60
N ALA A 30 2.88 -32.04 4.77
CA ALA A 30 2.58 -31.26 5.97
C ALA A 30 2.95 -29.77 5.82
N GLU A 31 4.11 -29.48 5.21
CA GLU A 31 4.56 -28.10 4.93
C GLU A 31 3.65 -27.42 3.90
N ARG A 32 3.26 -28.14 2.85
CA ARG A 32 2.30 -27.66 1.85
C ARG A 32 0.94 -27.35 2.46
N ASN A 33 0.48 -28.16 3.40
CA ASN A 33 -0.81 -27.94 4.07
C ASN A 33 -0.81 -26.65 4.90
N VAL A 34 0.31 -26.28 5.54
CA VAL A 34 0.46 -24.99 6.22
C VAL A 34 0.40 -23.83 5.22
N LEU A 35 0.89 -24.05 4.01
CA LEU A 35 0.87 -23.10 2.90
C LEU A 35 -0.36 -23.21 2.00
N ALA A 36 -1.36 -24.06 2.32
CA ALA A 36 -2.44 -24.39 1.39
C ALA A 36 -3.24 -23.15 0.93
N ARG A 37 -3.32 -22.10 1.77
CA ARG A 37 -3.99 -20.84 1.42
C ARG A 37 -3.25 -19.99 0.38
N VAL A 38 -1.97 -20.26 0.16
CA VAL A 38 -1.08 -19.56 -0.78
C VAL A 38 -0.52 -20.47 -1.87
N ALA A 39 -0.61 -21.80 -1.70
CA ALA A 39 -0.11 -22.78 -2.66
C ALA A 39 -0.88 -22.78 -3.99
N ASP A 40 -2.13 -22.30 -4.00
CA ASP A 40 -2.96 -22.16 -5.20
C ASP A 40 -2.66 -20.89 -6.00
N ASP A 41 -1.79 -20.00 -5.49
CA ASP A 41 -1.38 -18.80 -6.22
C ASP A 41 -0.31 -19.17 -7.27
N PRO A 42 -0.61 -19.04 -8.58
CA PRO A 42 0.33 -19.41 -9.64
C PRO A 42 1.61 -18.56 -9.65
N GLU A 43 1.60 -17.39 -9.01
CA GLU A 43 2.77 -16.52 -8.92
C GLU A 43 3.79 -17.01 -7.88
N ILE A 44 3.34 -17.80 -6.89
CA ILE A 44 4.22 -18.29 -5.83
C ILE A 44 5.01 -19.49 -6.34
N TYR A 45 6.33 -19.34 -6.38
CA TYR A 45 7.24 -20.39 -6.82
C TYR A 45 7.63 -21.33 -5.68
N GLY A 46 7.89 -20.77 -4.49
CA GLY A 46 8.47 -21.53 -3.40
C GLY A 46 8.70 -20.72 -2.13
N VAL A 47 9.55 -21.27 -1.27
CA VAL A 47 9.91 -20.67 0.02
C VAL A 47 11.43 -20.57 0.18
N LEU A 48 11.86 -19.46 0.75
CA LEU A 48 13.20 -19.32 1.33
C LEU A 48 13.13 -19.82 2.77
N VAL A 49 13.79 -20.95 3.01
CA VAL A 49 13.86 -21.58 4.34
C VAL A 49 15.19 -21.19 4.98
N PRO A 50 15.17 -20.62 6.20
CA PRO A 50 16.39 -20.26 6.89
C PRO A 50 17.21 -21.51 7.22
N ARG A 51 18.53 -21.41 7.14
CA ARG A 51 19.44 -22.40 7.68
C ARG A 51 19.41 -22.33 9.21
N GLU A 52 19.77 -23.43 9.86
CA GLU A 52 19.78 -23.53 11.32
C GLU A 52 20.62 -22.41 11.94
N HIS A 53 20.18 -21.89 13.09
CA HIS A 53 20.87 -20.87 13.89
C HIS A 53 21.04 -19.48 13.26
N THR A 54 20.39 -19.18 12.13
CA THR A 54 20.50 -17.86 11.48
C THR A 54 19.59 -16.78 12.08
N GLY A 55 18.56 -17.16 12.86
CA GLY A 55 17.55 -16.22 13.40
C GLY A 55 16.56 -15.67 12.36
N LEU A 56 16.78 -15.99 11.08
CA LEU A 56 15.96 -15.61 9.94
C LEU A 56 14.59 -16.31 9.94
N THR A 57 13.60 -15.73 9.26
CA THR A 57 12.25 -16.32 9.11
C THR A 57 12.05 -16.92 7.73
N ILE A 58 11.11 -17.86 7.61
CA ILE A 58 10.65 -18.34 6.30
C ILE A 58 10.05 -17.16 5.50
N LYS A 59 10.34 -17.09 4.20
CA LYS A 59 9.76 -16.11 3.27
C LYS A 59 9.15 -16.84 2.06
N LEU A 60 7.99 -16.41 1.59
CA LEU A 60 7.42 -16.84 0.32
C LEU A 60 8.04 -16.02 -0.82
N VAL A 61 8.31 -16.66 -1.95
CA VAL A 61 8.89 -15.99 -3.11
C VAL A 61 8.18 -16.38 -4.40
N ASN A 62 8.04 -15.40 -5.30
CA ASN A 62 7.58 -15.63 -6.67
C ASN A 62 8.72 -16.17 -7.56
N ARG A 63 8.39 -16.49 -8.82
CA ARG A 63 9.35 -17.03 -9.79
C ARG A 63 10.52 -16.09 -10.05
N ASP A 64 10.25 -14.82 -10.28
CA ASP A 64 11.29 -13.82 -10.59
C ASP A 64 12.28 -13.66 -9.43
N THR A 65 11.76 -13.61 -8.19
CA THR A 65 12.57 -13.55 -6.97
C THR A 65 13.41 -14.82 -6.82
N ALA A 66 12.84 -15.98 -7.08
CA ALA A 66 13.53 -17.27 -7.02
C ALA A 66 14.66 -17.36 -8.07
N ASP A 67 14.42 -16.91 -9.29
CA ASP A 67 15.40 -16.94 -10.37
C ASP A 67 16.51 -15.91 -10.17
N LEU A 68 16.18 -14.71 -9.68
CA LEU A 68 17.18 -13.75 -9.21
C LEU A 68 18.03 -14.34 -8.07
N PHE A 69 17.40 -14.96 -7.08
CA PHE A 69 18.09 -15.61 -5.96
C PHE A 69 19.01 -16.75 -6.41
N ARG A 70 18.69 -17.50 -7.48
CA ARG A 70 19.62 -18.49 -8.04
C ARG A 70 20.79 -17.86 -8.77
N ARG A 71 20.51 -16.84 -9.59
CA ARG A 71 21.53 -16.15 -10.39
C ARG A 71 22.59 -15.47 -9.53
N LEU A 72 22.20 -14.93 -8.37
CA LEU A 72 23.08 -14.18 -7.48
C LEU A 72 23.86 -15.03 -6.45
N VAL A 73 23.80 -16.37 -6.51
CA VAL A 73 24.55 -17.24 -5.59
C VAL A 73 26.08 -17.00 -5.58
N PRO A 74 26.79 -16.90 -6.73
CA PRO A 74 28.23 -16.63 -6.71
C PRO A 74 28.57 -15.19 -6.34
N GLY A 75 27.57 -14.32 -6.14
CA GLY A 75 27.74 -12.88 -6.14
C GLY A 75 27.91 -12.35 -7.57
N GLY A 76 27.23 -11.27 -7.89
CA GLY A 76 27.29 -10.70 -9.22
C GLY A 76 26.61 -9.35 -9.30
N ARG A 77 26.85 -8.66 -10.42
CA ARG A 77 26.02 -7.51 -10.79
C ARG A 77 24.70 -8.04 -11.32
N VAL A 78 23.61 -7.36 -10.98
CA VAL A 78 22.29 -7.73 -11.50
C VAL A 78 22.27 -7.41 -13.00
N PRO A 79 21.91 -8.38 -13.88
CA PRO A 79 21.83 -8.16 -15.32
C PRO A 79 20.74 -7.14 -15.67
N GLY A 80 20.99 -6.27 -16.66
CA GLY A 80 20.06 -5.24 -17.14
C GLY A 80 20.68 -3.85 -17.06
N ASP A 81 21.19 -3.34 -18.18
CA ASP A 81 21.91 -2.06 -18.29
C ASP A 81 20.96 -0.84 -18.40
N ARG A 82 19.75 -0.95 -17.86
CA ARG A 82 18.81 0.16 -17.72
C ARG A 82 18.43 0.27 -16.25
N ASP A 83 19.04 1.27 -15.62
CA ASP A 83 18.84 1.75 -14.26
C ASP A 83 17.37 2.20 -14.08
N SER A 84 16.44 1.25 -14.03
CA SER A 84 15.06 1.55 -13.66
C SER A 84 15.03 1.69 -12.13
N GLY A 85 14.50 2.80 -11.63
CA GLY A 85 14.39 2.98 -10.18
C GLY A 85 13.54 1.90 -9.54
N ALA A 86 12.65 1.24 -10.29
CA ALA A 86 11.86 0.10 -9.86
C ALA A 86 12.75 -1.10 -9.46
N LEU A 87 13.73 -1.47 -10.30
CA LEU A 87 14.68 -2.54 -9.97
C LEU A 87 15.52 -2.16 -8.74
N THR A 88 15.97 -0.91 -8.65
CA THR A 88 16.72 -0.43 -7.47
C THR A 88 15.88 -0.55 -6.19
N LEU A 89 14.60 -0.16 -6.22
CA LEU A 89 13.68 -0.32 -5.09
C LEU A 89 13.43 -1.78 -4.75
N GLN A 90 13.26 -2.65 -5.74
CA GLN A 90 13.10 -4.10 -5.53
C GLN A 90 14.35 -4.71 -4.86
N LEU A 91 15.55 -4.36 -5.31
CA LEU A 91 16.80 -4.83 -4.70
C LEU A 91 16.96 -4.30 -3.27
N ARG A 92 16.62 -3.03 -3.01
CA ARG A 92 16.60 -2.47 -1.65
C ARG A 92 15.59 -3.19 -0.77
N ASP A 93 14.38 -3.49 -1.27
CA ASP A 93 13.38 -4.29 -0.54
C ASP A 93 13.97 -5.66 -0.20
N MET A 94 14.57 -6.36 -1.16
CA MET A 94 15.15 -7.69 -0.92
C MET A 94 16.34 -7.67 0.05
N VAL A 95 17.20 -6.65 0.02
CA VAL A 95 18.30 -6.49 0.99
C VAL A 95 17.75 -6.24 2.38
N ALA A 96 16.80 -5.32 2.54
CA ALA A 96 16.19 -5.05 3.84
C ALA A 96 15.28 -6.19 4.33
N ALA A 97 14.81 -7.08 3.44
CA ALA A 97 14.12 -8.32 3.77
C ALA A 97 15.07 -9.44 4.25
N GLU A 98 16.37 -9.17 4.23
CA GLU A 98 17.45 -10.13 4.46
C GLU A 98 17.52 -11.24 3.40
N ILE A 99 16.87 -11.09 2.24
CA ILE A 99 16.86 -12.06 1.15
C ILE A 99 18.17 -11.98 0.34
N LEU A 100 18.62 -10.75 0.06
CA LEU A 100 19.89 -10.49 -0.61
C LEU A 100 20.88 -9.82 0.34
N GLU A 101 22.15 -9.94 0.01
CA GLU A 101 23.24 -9.16 0.58
C GLU A 101 23.81 -8.25 -0.50
N VAL A 102 24.31 -7.09 -0.08
CA VAL A 102 24.98 -6.11 -0.95
C VAL A 102 26.41 -5.93 -0.48
N GLU A 103 27.36 -5.88 -1.41
CA GLU A 103 28.77 -5.62 -1.12
C GLU A 103 28.99 -4.17 -0.71
N ASP A 104 29.64 -3.99 0.44
CA ASP A 104 30.10 -2.71 0.98
C ASP A 104 31.53 -2.90 1.51
N CYS A 105 32.49 -2.19 0.90
CA CYS A 105 33.91 -2.27 1.25
C CYS A 105 34.48 -3.70 1.29
N GLY A 106 34.13 -4.54 0.31
CA GLY A 106 34.59 -5.94 0.21
C GLY A 106 33.87 -6.92 1.14
N VAL A 107 32.86 -6.46 1.88
CA VAL A 107 32.06 -7.28 2.80
C VAL A 107 30.59 -7.24 2.39
N PHE A 108 29.97 -8.41 2.27
CA PHE A 108 28.54 -8.49 2.02
C PHE A 108 27.75 -8.25 3.31
N ARG A 109 26.78 -7.34 3.22
CA ARG A 109 25.90 -6.94 4.33
C ARG A 109 24.44 -7.11 3.92
N THR A 110 23.58 -7.35 4.90
CA THR A 110 22.14 -7.54 4.69
C THR A 110 21.31 -6.77 5.73
N GLY A 111 19.99 -6.73 5.53
CA GLY A 111 19.07 -6.02 6.41
C GLY A 111 19.15 -4.49 6.27
N LEU A 112 18.44 -3.79 7.15
CA LEU A 112 18.38 -2.32 7.13
C LEU A 112 19.74 -1.64 7.38
N GLY A 113 20.66 -2.31 8.07
CA GLY A 113 22.01 -1.80 8.30
C GLY A 113 22.89 -1.78 7.04
N ALA A 114 22.51 -2.52 5.99
CA ALA A 114 23.20 -2.53 4.70
C ALA A 114 22.68 -1.47 3.72
N LEU A 115 21.57 -0.81 4.06
CA LEU A 115 21.01 0.27 3.27
C LEU A 115 21.56 1.61 3.73
N PRO A 116 21.58 2.64 2.85
CA PRO A 116 21.84 4.00 3.27
C PRO A 116 20.94 4.39 4.46
N PRO A 117 21.44 5.22 5.40
CA PRO A 117 20.59 5.75 6.45
C PRO A 117 19.37 6.43 5.83
N ALA A 118 18.19 6.16 6.40
CA ALA A 118 16.99 6.86 5.98
C ALA A 118 17.14 8.35 6.31
N ALA A 119 16.41 9.20 5.58
CA ALA A 119 16.27 10.58 6.01
C ALA A 119 15.67 10.60 7.43
N GLU A 120 16.25 11.42 8.32
CA GLU A 120 15.73 11.55 9.68
C GLU A 120 14.23 11.87 9.63
N LEU A 121 13.44 11.10 10.39
CA LEU A 121 12.04 11.42 10.60
C LEU A 121 11.97 12.78 11.29
N PRO A 122 11.03 13.66 10.90
CA PRO A 122 10.81 14.91 11.61
C PRO A 122 10.59 14.61 13.09
N VAL A 123 11.48 15.12 13.94
CA VAL A 123 11.45 14.90 15.39
C VAL A 123 10.20 15.54 16.00
N ASP A 124 9.61 16.52 15.31
CA ASP A 124 8.45 17.27 15.80
C ASP A 124 7.19 17.01 14.96
N ALA A 125 6.21 16.34 15.58
CA ALA A 125 4.89 16.08 15.03
C ALA A 125 4.08 17.37 14.75
N GLN A 126 4.51 18.53 15.29
CA GLN A 126 3.89 19.83 15.00
C GLN A 126 4.31 20.40 13.65
N SER A 127 5.47 19.99 13.11
CA SER A 127 5.95 20.41 11.79
C SER A 127 5.42 19.55 10.64
N THR A 128 4.88 18.37 10.97
CA THR A 128 4.27 17.43 10.02
C THR A 128 2.77 17.66 9.95
N GLY A 129 2.22 17.84 8.74
CA GLY A 129 0.77 18.05 8.53
C GLY A 129 -0.12 17.02 9.24
N GLY A 130 -1.39 17.34 9.46
CA GLY A 130 -2.29 16.58 10.35
C GLY A 130 -2.39 15.08 10.04
N LEU A 131 -2.36 14.71 8.76
CA LEU A 131 -2.48 13.33 8.29
C LEU A 131 -1.23 12.48 8.62
N MET A 132 -0.06 13.09 8.61
CA MET A 132 1.21 12.42 8.92
C MET A 132 1.26 12.06 10.40
N ARG A 133 0.82 12.98 11.27
CA ARG A 133 0.64 12.72 12.70
C ARG A 133 -0.33 11.57 12.95
N ILE A 134 -1.50 11.57 12.31
CA ILE A 134 -2.49 10.48 12.42
C ILE A 134 -1.88 9.11 12.06
N SER A 135 -1.08 9.05 11.00
CA SER A 135 -0.47 7.81 10.54
C SER A 135 0.63 7.31 11.50
N LEU A 136 1.43 8.21 12.06
CA LEU A 136 2.44 7.86 13.05
C LEU A 136 1.78 7.42 14.38
N ASP A 137 0.71 8.10 14.79
CA ASP A 137 -0.06 7.72 15.97
C ASP A 137 -0.72 6.35 15.80
N ALA A 138 -1.13 5.99 14.58
CA ALA A 138 -1.59 4.64 14.27
C ALA A 138 -0.51 3.58 14.49
N VAL A 139 0.73 3.84 14.05
CA VAL A 139 1.87 2.92 14.26
C VAL A 139 2.21 2.80 15.73
N ARG A 140 2.30 3.92 16.46
CA ARG A 140 2.54 3.95 17.91
C ARG A 140 1.45 3.21 18.68
N HIS A 141 0.19 3.41 18.29
CA HIS A 141 -0.93 2.71 18.91
C HIS A 141 -0.82 1.20 18.71
N ALA A 142 -0.61 0.74 17.47
CA ALA A 142 -0.46 -0.68 17.18
C ALA A 142 0.71 -1.33 17.94
N ASP A 143 1.85 -0.63 18.04
CA ASP A 143 3.00 -1.08 18.83
C ASP A 143 2.66 -1.19 20.34
N SER A 144 1.96 -0.19 20.88
CA SER A 144 1.55 -0.15 22.30
C SER A 144 0.63 -1.30 22.71
N LEU A 145 -0.15 -1.85 21.78
CA LEU A 145 -1.04 -2.99 22.03
C LEU A 145 -0.30 -4.32 22.19
N ARG A 146 1.00 -4.38 21.83
CA ARG A 146 1.85 -5.59 21.93
C ARG A 146 1.19 -6.84 21.35
N LEU A 147 0.48 -6.67 20.23
CA LEU A 147 -0.19 -7.78 19.54
C LEU A 147 0.87 -8.76 19.00
N THR A 148 0.62 -10.05 19.15
CA THR A 148 1.56 -11.12 18.77
C THR A 148 1.26 -11.74 17.40
N ASN A 149 0.23 -11.25 16.71
CA ASN A 149 -0.22 -11.72 15.41
C ASN A 149 -0.15 -10.59 14.38
N PRO A 150 0.63 -10.74 13.28
CA PRO A 150 0.75 -9.70 12.26
C PRO A 150 -0.57 -9.36 11.59
N ALA A 151 -1.50 -10.30 11.42
CA ALA A 151 -2.83 -10.00 10.86
C ALA A 151 -3.62 -9.05 11.77
N ALA A 152 -3.57 -9.27 13.10
CA ALA A 152 -4.23 -8.39 14.06
C ALA A 152 -3.59 -6.99 14.12
N ILE A 153 -2.26 -6.90 13.96
CA ILE A 153 -1.57 -5.61 13.85
C ILE A 153 -2.03 -4.88 12.59
N ALA A 154 -2.10 -5.57 11.45
CA ALA A 154 -2.55 -4.97 10.19
C ALA A 154 -4.00 -4.48 10.29
N ASP A 155 -4.89 -5.29 10.85
CA ASP A 155 -6.29 -4.91 11.09
C ASP A 155 -6.39 -3.68 11.99
N CYS A 156 -5.58 -3.61 13.06
CA CYS A 156 -5.50 -2.46 13.95
C CYS A 156 -5.05 -1.19 13.20
N LEU A 157 -3.95 -1.27 12.45
CA LEU A 157 -3.45 -0.15 11.64
C LEU A 157 -4.49 0.30 10.61
N TYR A 158 -5.09 -0.63 9.89
CA TYR A 158 -6.09 -0.34 8.85
C TYR A 158 -7.37 0.28 9.42
N ALA A 159 -7.79 -0.18 10.59
CA ALA A 159 -8.96 0.31 11.30
C ALA A 159 -8.71 1.59 12.10
N TYR A 160 -7.47 2.05 12.22
CA TYR A 160 -7.15 3.28 12.93
C TYR A 160 -7.89 4.49 12.35
N HIS A 161 -8.20 5.45 13.21
CA HIS A 161 -8.97 6.64 12.89
C HIS A 161 -10.40 6.36 12.38
N ARG A 162 -11.02 5.25 12.79
CA ARG A 162 -12.46 5.06 12.64
C ARG A 162 -13.21 5.68 13.81
N ILE A 163 -14.37 6.26 13.54
CA ILE A 163 -15.29 6.73 14.58
C ILE A 163 -16.08 5.53 15.12
N PRO A 164 -16.15 5.33 16.46
CA PRO A 164 -16.93 4.25 17.05
C PRO A 164 -18.41 4.28 16.66
N VAL A 165 -18.97 3.12 16.32
CA VAL A 165 -20.36 2.99 15.89
C VAL A 165 -21.28 2.88 17.11
N GLY A 166 -22.02 3.97 17.41
CA GLY A 166 -23.06 3.99 18.44
C GLY A 166 -24.49 3.81 17.88
N PRO A 167 -25.50 3.59 18.76
CA PRO A 167 -26.90 3.49 18.34
C PRO A 167 -27.42 4.70 17.56
N ALA A 168 -26.99 5.91 17.92
CA ALA A 168 -27.35 7.14 17.20
C ALA A 168 -26.82 7.13 15.76
N ALA A 169 -25.55 6.75 15.57
CA ALA A 169 -24.95 6.65 14.24
C ALA A 169 -25.61 5.59 13.37
N ARG A 170 -26.02 4.44 13.94
CA ARG A 170 -26.76 3.40 13.20
C ARG A 170 -28.10 3.89 12.66
N ARG A 171 -28.81 4.72 13.42
CA ARG A 171 -30.08 5.32 12.98
C ARG A 171 -29.86 6.40 11.94
N HIS A 172 -28.88 7.28 12.17
CA HIS A 172 -28.60 8.40 11.27
C HIS A 172 -28.06 7.93 9.91
N TRP A 173 -27.16 6.94 9.92
CA TRP A 173 -26.53 6.36 8.72
C TRP A 173 -27.12 4.99 8.39
N ALA A 174 -28.45 4.90 8.33
CA ALA A 174 -29.15 3.69 7.92
C ALA A 174 -28.84 3.37 6.45
N ARG A 175 -28.55 2.10 6.15
CA ARG A 175 -28.10 1.65 4.82
C ARG A 175 -29.05 2.10 3.71
N ASP A 176 -30.34 1.87 3.87
CA ASP A 176 -31.33 2.14 2.83
C ASP A 176 -31.36 3.63 2.46
N THR A 177 -31.24 4.52 3.45
CA THR A 177 -31.19 5.97 3.25
C THR A 177 -29.90 6.41 2.56
N VAL A 178 -28.75 5.91 3.03
CA VAL A 178 -27.45 6.28 2.47
C VAL A 178 -27.32 5.75 1.04
N ALA A 179 -27.58 4.46 0.81
CA ALA A 179 -27.47 3.84 -0.51
C ALA A 179 -28.44 4.45 -1.54
N ALA A 180 -29.67 4.81 -1.13
CA ALA A 180 -30.61 5.53 -2.00
C ALA A 180 -30.07 6.91 -2.38
N THR A 181 -29.47 7.64 -1.43
CA THR A 181 -28.86 8.96 -1.70
C THR A 181 -27.66 8.86 -2.63
N LEU A 182 -26.79 7.86 -2.45
CA LEU A 182 -25.65 7.61 -3.35
C LEU A 182 -26.13 7.31 -4.78
N THR A 183 -27.19 6.50 -4.91
CA THR A 183 -27.78 6.15 -6.21
C THR A 183 -28.46 7.36 -6.87
N ALA A 184 -29.14 8.20 -6.09
CA ALA A 184 -29.69 9.46 -6.60
C ALA A 184 -28.57 10.38 -7.10
N THR A 185 -27.50 10.53 -6.32
CA THR A 185 -26.33 11.35 -6.65
C THR A 185 -25.62 10.85 -7.91
N SER A 186 -25.48 9.53 -8.07
CA SER A 186 -24.86 8.95 -9.28
C SER A 186 -25.66 9.26 -10.55
N ARG A 187 -26.99 9.41 -10.44
CA ARG A 187 -27.90 9.73 -11.55
C ARG A 187 -27.98 11.23 -11.83
N SER A 188 -28.05 12.06 -10.80
CA SER A 188 -28.18 13.51 -10.93
C SER A 188 -26.85 14.21 -11.24
N GLY A 189 -25.72 13.63 -10.85
CA GLY A 189 -24.38 14.19 -11.07
C GLY A 189 -23.94 14.25 -12.54
N GLY A 190 -24.78 13.86 -13.50
CA GLY A 190 -24.54 14.01 -14.94
C GLY A 190 -23.50 13.06 -15.55
N GLY A 191 -22.83 12.24 -14.74
CA GLY A 191 -21.81 11.30 -15.20
C GLY A 191 -22.38 9.97 -15.71
N PRO A 192 -21.66 9.23 -16.56
CA PRO A 192 -22.07 7.93 -17.09
C PRO A 192 -21.85 6.80 -16.06
N TRP A 193 -22.14 7.05 -14.79
CA TRP A 193 -21.84 6.12 -13.70
C TRP A 193 -22.78 4.92 -13.71
N ARG A 194 -22.22 3.71 -13.75
CA ARG A 194 -22.95 2.46 -13.51
C ARG A 194 -22.53 1.86 -12.20
N GLN A 195 -23.49 1.42 -11.39
CA GLN A 195 -23.18 0.67 -10.19
C GLN A 195 -22.62 -0.70 -10.59
N VAL A 196 -21.41 -1.00 -10.15
CA VAL A 196 -20.68 -2.25 -10.49
C VAL A 196 -20.48 -3.16 -9.29
N GLY A 197 -20.80 -2.69 -8.09
CA GLY A 197 -20.79 -3.51 -6.90
C GLY A 197 -21.50 -2.84 -5.74
N ASP A 198 -22.22 -3.65 -4.97
CA ASP A 198 -22.73 -3.29 -3.67
C ASP A 198 -22.25 -4.34 -2.68
N SER A 199 -21.30 -3.96 -1.82
CA SER A 199 -20.83 -4.84 -0.75
C SER A 199 -21.49 -4.44 0.57
N ARG A 200 -21.16 -5.13 1.65
CA ARG A 200 -21.81 -4.91 2.95
C ARG A 200 -21.70 -3.46 3.44
N THR A 201 -20.64 -2.73 3.12
CA THR A 201 -20.41 -1.37 3.64
C THR A 201 -20.05 -0.36 2.55
N TRP A 202 -20.18 -0.73 1.28
CA TRP A 202 -19.73 0.07 0.15
C TRP A 202 -20.64 -0.04 -1.07
N SER A 203 -20.87 1.10 -1.72
CA SER A 203 -21.38 1.15 -3.09
C SER A 203 -20.27 1.64 -4.03
N SER A 204 -20.10 0.92 -5.14
CA SER A 204 -19.07 1.18 -6.14
C SER A 204 -19.70 1.50 -7.48
N TYR A 205 -19.21 2.56 -8.12
CA TYR A 205 -19.68 3.04 -9.41
C TYR A 205 -18.48 3.18 -10.35
N SER A 206 -18.64 2.77 -11.60
CA SER A 206 -17.60 2.95 -12.63
C SER A 206 -18.19 3.50 -13.91
N ARG A 207 -17.33 4.09 -14.73
CA ARG A 207 -17.70 4.35 -16.13
C ARG A 207 -17.70 3.02 -16.90
N PRO A 208 -18.56 2.88 -17.92
CA PRO A 208 -18.38 1.87 -18.95
C PRO A 208 -17.11 2.25 -19.72
N HIS A 209 -15.97 1.65 -19.36
CA HIS A 209 -14.75 1.86 -20.11
C HIS A 209 -14.90 1.15 -21.47
N PRO A 210 -14.63 1.80 -22.63
CA PRO A 210 -14.36 1.05 -23.85
C PRO A 210 -13.19 0.12 -23.54
N ALA A 211 -13.30 -1.18 -23.86
CA ALA A 211 -12.35 -2.23 -23.50
C ALA A 211 -10.90 -1.73 -23.52
N ALA A 212 -10.36 -1.38 -22.35
CA ALA A 212 -9.05 -0.77 -22.26
C ALA A 212 -7.98 -1.80 -22.63
N THR A 213 -7.02 -1.35 -23.42
CA THR A 213 -5.67 -1.88 -23.58
C THR A 213 -5.15 -2.55 -22.30
N SER A 214 -4.58 -3.74 -22.46
CA SER A 214 -4.25 -4.74 -21.43
C SER A 214 -4.29 -4.28 -19.96
N ALA A 215 -5.14 -4.94 -19.18
CA ALA A 215 -5.26 -4.84 -17.72
C ALA A 215 -3.96 -5.04 -16.90
N ALA A 216 -2.83 -5.28 -17.56
CA ALA A 216 -1.50 -5.39 -16.96
C ALA A 216 -0.82 -4.03 -16.73
N ASP A 217 -1.23 -2.94 -17.40
CA ASP A 217 -0.47 -1.67 -17.42
C ASP A 217 -1.16 -0.46 -16.76
N SER A 218 -2.45 -0.52 -16.41
CA SER A 218 -3.12 0.65 -15.82
C SER A 218 -2.92 0.70 -14.30
N ARG A 219 -1.94 1.51 -13.87
CA ARG A 219 -1.87 1.97 -12.48
C ARG A 219 -3.14 2.76 -12.16
N LEU A 220 -3.93 2.28 -11.21
CA LEU A 220 -5.08 3.04 -10.71
C LEU A 220 -4.66 3.88 -9.52
N TYR A 221 -4.70 5.19 -9.70
CA TYR A 221 -4.52 6.16 -8.63
C TYR A 221 -5.82 6.35 -7.88
N LYS A 222 -5.71 6.59 -6.58
CA LYS A 222 -6.84 6.85 -5.68
C LYS A 222 -6.72 8.24 -5.11
N LEU A 223 -7.76 9.03 -5.30
CA LEU A 223 -8.00 10.25 -4.54
C LEU A 223 -8.99 9.94 -3.42
N TYR A 224 -8.56 10.14 -2.17
CA TYR A 224 -9.38 10.01 -0.99
C TYR A 224 -9.94 11.39 -0.60
N VAL A 225 -11.23 11.41 -0.25
CA VAL A 225 -11.91 12.58 0.28
C VAL A 225 -12.46 12.21 1.66
N SER A 226 -11.97 12.86 2.71
CA SER A 226 -12.22 12.44 4.09
C SER A 226 -12.82 13.54 4.96
N PRO A 227 -14.08 13.92 4.71
CA PRO A 227 -14.79 14.86 5.56
C PRO A 227 -15.22 14.17 6.87
N MET A 228 -15.59 14.97 7.87
CA MET A 228 -16.37 14.49 9.01
C MET A 228 -17.72 13.91 8.54
N PRO A 229 -18.26 12.87 9.21
CA PRO A 229 -19.48 12.17 8.78
C PRO A 229 -20.66 13.10 8.50
N GLU A 230 -20.83 14.15 9.31
CA GLU A 230 -21.93 15.11 9.22
C GLU A 230 -21.99 15.82 7.86
N GLN A 231 -20.85 15.92 7.16
CA GLN A 231 -20.70 16.56 5.85
C GLN A 231 -20.50 15.55 4.71
N PHE A 232 -20.64 14.25 4.99
CA PHE A 232 -20.29 13.18 4.06
C PHE A 232 -21.11 13.22 2.77
N LEU A 233 -22.44 13.33 2.84
CA LEU A 233 -23.29 13.27 1.65
C LEU A 233 -23.13 14.51 0.75
N ASP A 234 -22.90 15.69 1.35
CA ASP A 234 -22.59 16.92 0.61
C ASP A 234 -21.25 16.79 -0.12
N ALA A 235 -20.22 16.25 0.56
CA ALA A 235 -18.93 15.98 -0.04
C ALA A 235 -19.03 14.96 -1.19
N VAL A 236 -19.87 13.93 -1.05
CA VAL A 236 -20.15 12.97 -2.15
C VAL A 236 -20.77 13.70 -3.34
N ALA A 237 -21.79 14.53 -3.13
CA ALA A 237 -22.46 15.24 -4.22
C ALA A 237 -21.49 16.16 -4.99
N ILE A 238 -20.67 16.94 -4.27
CA ILE A 238 -19.67 17.82 -4.87
C ILE A 238 -18.60 17.01 -5.60
N THR A 239 -18.05 15.97 -4.94
CA THR A 239 -16.96 15.15 -5.50
C THR A 239 -17.40 14.42 -6.77
N VAL A 240 -18.57 13.78 -6.73
CA VAL A 240 -19.10 13.03 -7.87
C VAL A 240 -19.48 13.96 -9.01
N GLY A 241 -20.04 15.14 -8.73
CA GLY A 241 -20.34 16.15 -9.75
C GLY A 241 -19.08 16.64 -10.48
N LEU A 242 -17.99 16.92 -9.75
CA LEU A 242 -16.72 17.32 -10.35
C LEU A 242 -16.05 16.16 -11.10
N ALA A 243 -16.07 14.94 -10.57
CA ALA A 243 -15.54 13.76 -11.26
C ALA A 243 -16.36 13.36 -12.51
N ALA A 244 -17.65 13.72 -12.56
CA ALA A 244 -18.55 13.35 -13.65
C ALA A 244 -18.20 14.02 -14.98
N VAL A 245 -17.57 15.20 -14.96
CA VAL A 245 -17.16 15.93 -16.17
C VAL A 245 -15.76 15.58 -16.66
N ARG A 246 -15.10 14.58 -16.03
CA ARG A 246 -13.74 14.18 -16.36
C ARG A 246 -13.70 12.79 -17.00
N ASP A 247 -12.96 12.67 -18.09
CA ASP A 247 -12.77 11.38 -18.79
C ASP A 247 -11.71 10.49 -18.12
N ASP A 248 -10.79 11.10 -17.37
CA ASP A 248 -9.74 10.44 -16.59
C ASP A 248 -10.24 9.78 -15.27
N ALA A 249 -11.50 10.01 -14.91
CA ALA A 249 -12.14 9.43 -13.73
C ALA A 249 -12.80 8.08 -14.06
N ALA A 250 -12.12 6.99 -13.73
CA ALA A 250 -12.56 5.62 -14.02
C ALA A 250 -13.75 5.15 -13.17
N GLY A 251 -13.87 5.66 -11.94
CA GLY A 251 -14.90 5.23 -11.00
C GLY A 251 -14.80 5.92 -9.66
N TRP A 252 -15.76 5.65 -8.80
CA TRP A 252 -15.75 6.11 -7.41
C TRP A 252 -16.45 5.11 -6.49
N LYS A 253 -16.18 5.25 -5.20
CA LYS A 253 -16.68 4.36 -4.18
C LYS A 253 -16.97 5.15 -2.91
N ALA A 254 -18.11 4.86 -2.28
CA ALA A 254 -18.53 5.54 -1.06
C ALA A 254 -19.14 4.57 -0.04
N GLY A 255 -18.94 4.87 1.24
CA GLY A 255 -19.55 4.12 2.34
C GLY A 255 -21.07 4.15 2.25
N ASN A 256 -21.73 2.99 2.28
CA ASN A 256 -23.18 2.89 2.05
C ASN A 256 -24.01 2.62 3.31
N ASP A 257 -23.38 2.62 4.49
CA ASP A 257 -24.01 2.42 5.78
C ASP A 257 -23.19 3.07 6.91
N CYS A 258 -23.67 2.98 8.15
CA CYS A 258 -22.97 3.53 9.32
C CYS A 258 -21.53 3.02 9.48
N TYR A 259 -21.22 1.79 9.07
CA TYR A 259 -19.88 1.23 9.17
C TYR A 259 -18.96 1.74 8.06
N GLY A 260 -19.50 2.08 6.89
CA GLY A 260 -18.80 2.70 5.78
C GLY A 260 -18.54 4.18 6.01
N VAL A 261 -19.56 4.93 6.43
CA VAL A 261 -19.51 6.39 6.62
C VAL A 261 -18.58 6.80 7.76
N LEU A 262 -18.48 5.99 8.82
CA LEU A 262 -17.60 6.29 9.96
C LEU A 262 -16.13 5.87 9.74
N ARG A 263 -15.77 5.41 8.54
CA ARG A 263 -14.38 5.14 8.17
C ARG A 263 -13.64 6.40 7.76
N PRO A 264 -12.32 6.47 7.97
CA PRO A 264 -11.56 7.58 7.42
C PRO A 264 -11.59 7.58 5.88
N ASP A 265 -11.48 6.42 5.23
CA ASP A 265 -11.41 6.27 3.77
C ASP A 265 -12.78 6.21 3.06
N LYS A 266 -13.82 6.83 3.63
CA LYS A 266 -15.24 6.69 3.27
C LYS A 266 -15.64 7.13 1.84
N LEU A 267 -14.83 7.91 1.14
CA LEU A 267 -15.07 8.35 -0.25
C LEU A 267 -13.77 8.33 -1.04
N ILE A 268 -13.80 7.66 -2.20
CA ILE A 268 -12.62 7.41 -3.05
C ILE A 268 -13.01 7.63 -4.52
N VAL A 269 -12.18 8.35 -5.27
CA VAL A 269 -12.24 8.46 -6.73
C VAL A 269 -11.02 7.74 -7.32
N TYR A 270 -11.25 6.94 -8.36
CA TYR A 270 -10.23 6.20 -9.08
C TYR A 270 -9.90 6.93 -10.38
N LEU A 271 -8.62 7.20 -10.60
CA LEU A 271 -8.11 8.01 -11.70
C LEU A 271 -6.99 7.26 -12.43
N ASP A 272 -6.83 7.53 -13.71
CA ASP A 272 -5.87 6.86 -14.58
C ASP A 272 -4.42 7.37 -14.45
N SER A 273 -4.24 8.57 -13.90
CA SER A 273 -2.97 9.28 -13.89
C SER A 273 -2.81 10.15 -12.64
N MET A 274 -1.56 10.46 -12.32
CA MET A 274 -1.25 11.34 -11.20
C MET A 274 -1.65 12.79 -11.49
N ASP A 275 -1.55 13.24 -12.74
CA ASP A 275 -1.98 14.58 -13.15
C ASP A 275 -3.49 14.76 -12.96
N ALA A 276 -4.29 13.73 -13.26
CA ALA A 276 -5.72 13.72 -12.99
C ALA A 276 -6.03 13.84 -11.48
N VAL A 277 -5.26 13.18 -10.62
CA VAL A 277 -5.38 13.32 -9.16
C VAL A 277 -5.13 14.76 -8.72
N PHE A 278 -4.01 15.36 -9.11
CA PHE A 278 -3.70 16.74 -8.71
C PHE A 278 -4.73 17.74 -9.25
N SER A 279 -5.11 17.59 -10.52
CA SER A 279 -6.12 18.46 -11.15
C SER A 279 -7.48 18.38 -10.44
N LEU A 280 -8.00 17.18 -10.17
CA LEU A 280 -9.26 17.04 -9.45
C LEU A 280 -9.14 17.51 -7.99
N ALA A 281 -8.01 17.28 -7.34
CA ALA A 281 -7.78 17.76 -5.98
C ALA A 281 -7.80 19.30 -5.88
N ASP A 282 -7.26 20.01 -6.88
CA ASP A 282 -7.29 21.48 -6.92
C ASP A 282 -8.70 22.05 -7.06
N ASP A 283 -9.56 21.39 -7.84
CA ASP A 283 -10.98 21.74 -7.95
C ASP A 283 -11.73 21.45 -6.64
N LEU A 284 -11.49 20.28 -6.05
CA LEU A 284 -12.12 19.89 -4.79
C LEU A 284 -11.70 20.76 -3.61
N ARG A 285 -10.43 21.19 -3.55
CA ARG A 285 -9.95 22.06 -2.46
C ARG A 285 -10.75 23.35 -2.37
N ARG A 286 -11.12 23.92 -3.52
CA ARG A 286 -11.96 25.12 -3.60
C ARG A 286 -13.41 24.80 -3.25
N ALA A 287 -13.95 23.72 -3.81
CA ALA A 287 -15.36 23.37 -3.67
C ALA A 287 -15.73 22.83 -2.27
N LEU A 288 -14.79 22.23 -1.55
CA LEU A 288 -14.96 21.66 -0.21
C LEU A 288 -14.40 22.57 0.89
N ALA A 289 -14.04 23.81 0.58
CA ALA A 289 -13.47 24.75 1.53
C ALA A 289 -14.40 24.93 2.75
N GLY A 290 -13.82 24.80 3.95
CA GLY A 290 -14.55 24.90 5.22
C GLY A 290 -15.18 23.60 5.72
N MET A 291 -15.05 22.49 4.99
CA MET A 291 -15.41 21.17 5.52
C MET A 291 -14.44 20.74 6.63
N SER A 292 -14.99 20.14 7.68
CA SER A 292 -14.22 19.56 8.77
C SER A 292 -13.56 18.27 8.32
N VAL A 293 -12.30 18.08 8.72
CA VAL A 293 -11.47 16.97 8.28
C VAL A 293 -11.60 15.78 9.22
N HIS A 294 -11.80 14.60 8.64
CA HIS A 294 -11.62 13.31 9.32
C HIS A 294 -10.21 12.76 9.03
N GLY A 295 -9.73 12.75 7.78
CA GLY A 295 -8.35 12.38 7.45
C GLY A 295 -8.07 10.87 7.40
N VAL A 296 -7.28 10.46 6.39
CA VAL A 296 -7.01 9.05 6.08
C VAL A 296 -5.58 8.64 6.45
N PRO A 297 -5.38 7.77 7.47
CA PRO A 297 -4.04 7.26 7.77
C PRO A 297 -3.42 6.54 6.57
N PHE A 298 -2.10 6.66 6.43
CA PHE A 298 -1.27 5.98 5.42
C PHE A 298 -1.60 6.39 3.99
N THR A 299 -1.82 7.69 3.75
CA THR A 299 -2.04 8.26 2.42
C THR A 299 -1.23 9.56 2.28
N ALA A 300 -0.89 9.95 1.06
CA ALA A 300 -0.11 11.16 0.82
C ALA A 300 -1.02 12.39 0.75
N ASP A 301 -0.74 13.43 1.55
CA ASP A 301 -1.55 14.64 1.64
C ASP A 301 -1.47 15.50 0.36
N LEU A 302 -2.60 16.12 -0.04
CA LEU A 302 -2.74 17.00 -1.21
C LEU A 302 -3.17 18.43 -0.86
N GLY A 303 -3.48 18.71 0.40
CA GLY A 303 -4.03 20.00 0.84
C GLY A 303 -3.40 20.56 2.10
N GLY A 304 -2.61 19.76 2.83
CA GLY A 304 -1.98 20.15 4.10
C GLY A 304 -2.91 20.03 5.31
N ASP A 305 -4.23 20.00 5.08
CA ASP A 305 -5.27 19.86 6.10
C ASP A 305 -5.69 18.40 6.34
N GLY A 306 -5.38 17.50 5.42
CA GLY A 306 -5.77 16.09 5.44
C GLY A 306 -7.17 15.78 4.90
N LEU A 307 -7.91 16.75 4.34
CA LEU A 307 -9.21 16.52 3.72
C LEU A 307 -9.08 15.68 2.44
N LEU A 308 -8.05 15.99 1.66
CA LEU A 308 -7.72 15.36 0.39
C LEU A 308 -6.36 14.67 0.50
N SER A 309 -6.31 13.41 0.11
CA SER A 309 -5.07 12.64 0.09
C SER A 309 -5.10 11.60 -1.02
N TRP A 310 -3.97 10.96 -1.31
CA TRP A 310 -3.89 9.98 -2.39
C TRP A 310 -3.04 8.75 -2.06
N GLY A 311 -3.18 7.75 -2.92
CA GLY A 311 -2.35 6.56 -2.97
C GLY A 311 -2.44 5.90 -4.34
N VAL A 312 -1.59 4.91 -4.58
CA VAL A 312 -1.59 4.12 -5.82
C VAL A 312 -1.66 2.65 -5.45
N ASP A 313 -2.60 1.92 -6.02
CA ASP A 313 -2.68 0.49 -5.72
C ASP A 313 -1.47 -0.26 -6.31
N PRO A 314 -0.93 -1.28 -5.61
CA PRO A 314 0.03 -2.19 -6.21
C PRO A 314 -0.58 -2.87 -7.44
N PRO A 315 0.23 -3.18 -8.47
CA PRO A 315 -0.24 -3.84 -9.67
C PRO A 315 -0.83 -5.21 -9.32
N ARG A 316 -1.81 -5.63 -10.11
CA ARG A 316 -2.43 -6.95 -9.97
C ARG A 316 -1.45 -8.00 -10.47
N PHE A 317 -0.85 -8.74 -9.54
CA PHE A 317 0.11 -9.80 -9.89
C PHE A 317 -0.57 -11.07 -10.42
N SER A 318 -1.89 -11.28 -10.23
CA SER A 318 -2.58 -12.50 -10.71
C SER A 318 -3.78 -12.23 -11.63
N LYS A 319 -3.89 -13.03 -12.71
CA LYS A 319 -5.05 -13.11 -13.63
C LYS A 319 -6.05 -14.23 -13.27
N GLY A 320 -5.82 -14.96 -12.17
CA GLY A 320 -6.65 -16.10 -11.75
C GLY A 320 -7.95 -15.71 -11.04
N SER A 321 -8.82 -16.68 -10.76
CA SER A 321 -10.07 -16.50 -10.00
C SER A 321 -9.88 -15.99 -8.56
N GLY A 322 -8.63 -15.89 -8.08
CA GLY A 322 -8.18 -15.20 -6.87
C GLY A 322 -7.84 -13.71 -7.05
N ALA A 323 -8.15 -13.09 -8.20
CA ALA A 323 -7.92 -11.67 -8.54
C ALA A 323 -8.54 -10.63 -7.58
N PHE A 324 -9.10 -11.05 -6.45
CA PHE A 324 -9.50 -10.22 -5.32
C PHE A 324 -8.30 -9.74 -4.47
N LEU A 325 -7.08 -10.19 -4.77
CA LEU A 325 -5.84 -9.89 -4.02
C LEU A 325 -4.91 -8.87 -4.70
N SER A 326 -5.41 -7.87 -5.46
CA SER A 326 -4.67 -6.59 -5.41
C SER A 326 -5.06 -5.91 -4.12
N ASP A 327 -4.16 -5.98 -3.13
CA ASP A 327 -4.28 -5.20 -1.91
C ASP A 327 -4.54 -3.73 -2.29
N SER A 328 -5.50 -3.07 -1.63
CA SER A 328 -5.57 -1.61 -1.73
C SER A 328 -4.28 -1.00 -1.19
N TRP A 329 -3.87 0.17 -1.68
CA TRP A 329 -2.70 0.92 -1.17
C TRP A 329 -2.55 0.85 0.36
N ARG A 330 -3.62 1.19 1.09
CA ARG A 330 -3.63 1.15 2.56
C ARG A 330 -3.46 -0.27 3.10
N THR A 331 -4.14 -1.26 2.52
CA THR A 331 -3.99 -2.67 2.91
C THR A 331 -2.53 -3.11 2.76
N TRP A 332 -1.94 -2.85 1.60
CA TRP A 332 -0.56 -3.18 1.27
C TRP A 332 0.43 -2.55 2.28
N LEU A 333 0.27 -1.27 2.58
CA LEU A 333 1.08 -0.58 3.59
C LEU A 333 0.91 -1.19 4.98
N THR A 334 -0.35 -1.41 5.42
CA THR A 334 -0.62 -1.91 6.77
C THR A 334 -0.10 -3.33 6.98
N HIS A 335 -0.15 -4.19 5.96
CA HIS A 335 0.47 -5.52 6.00
C HIS A 335 1.99 -5.44 6.16
N ARG A 336 2.66 -4.55 5.40
CA ARG A 336 4.13 -4.38 5.48
C ARG A 336 4.58 -3.82 6.82
N LEU A 337 3.88 -2.80 7.32
CA LEU A 337 4.11 -2.26 8.66
C LEU A 337 3.92 -3.36 9.71
N ALA A 338 2.79 -4.07 9.67
CA ALA A 338 2.49 -5.12 10.63
C ALA A 338 3.51 -6.24 10.66
N ALA A 339 3.93 -6.74 9.49
CA ALA A 339 4.96 -7.77 9.38
C ALA A 339 6.28 -7.31 10.01
N THR A 340 6.67 -6.05 9.75
CA THR A 340 7.94 -5.50 10.25
C THR A 340 7.89 -5.23 11.75
N LEU A 341 6.80 -4.63 12.25
CA LEU A 341 6.58 -4.41 13.69
C LEU A 341 6.65 -5.73 14.45
N TRP A 342 5.93 -6.75 13.96
CA TRP A 342 5.92 -8.09 14.56
C TRP A 342 7.30 -8.75 14.56
N GLU A 343 8.00 -8.71 13.42
CA GLU A 343 9.32 -9.33 13.28
C GLU A 343 10.37 -8.66 14.17
N ALA A 344 10.40 -7.33 14.21
CA ALA A 344 11.32 -6.56 15.05
C ALA A 344 11.04 -6.75 16.54
N ALA A 345 9.77 -6.74 16.95
CA ALA A 345 9.37 -7.00 18.34
C ALA A 345 9.77 -8.42 18.78
N ARG A 346 9.56 -9.43 17.94
CA ARG A 346 9.94 -10.83 18.23
C ARG A 346 11.47 -11.00 18.40
N ARG A 347 12.25 -10.19 17.69
CA ARG A 347 13.73 -10.15 17.78
C ARG A 347 14.24 -9.30 18.95
N GLY A 348 13.35 -8.63 19.71
CA GLY A 348 13.72 -7.78 20.82
C GLY A 348 14.46 -6.50 20.40
N VAL A 349 14.20 -6.00 19.18
CA VAL A 349 14.79 -4.74 18.72
C VAL A 349 14.18 -3.57 19.52
N PRO A 350 14.99 -2.66 20.12
CA PRO A 350 14.45 -1.58 20.93
C PRO A 350 13.60 -0.55 20.17
N ASP A 351 13.98 -0.20 18.94
CA ASP A 351 13.27 0.81 18.11
C ASP A 351 12.49 0.16 16.97
N VAL A 352 11.42 -0.54 17.35
CA VAL A 352 10.56 -1.30 16.42
C VAL A 352 9.87 -0.38 15.39
N ILE A 353 9.53 0.85 15.80
CA ILE A 353 8.85 1.81 14.93
C ILE A 353 9.81 2.35 13.87
N ASP A 354 11.02 2.79 14.24
CA ASP A 354 12.03 3.23 13.26
C ASP A 354 12.31 2.12 12.23
N VAL A 355 12.51 0.89 12.70
CA VAL A 355 12.71 -0.27 11.82
C VAL A 355 11.56 -0.46 10.84
N ALA A 356 10.31 -0.34 11.28
CA ALA A 356 9.14 -0.44 10.41
C ALA A 356 9.08 0.69 9.36
N LEU A 357 9.37 1.93 9.75
CA LEU A 357 9.33 3.08 8.84
C LEU A 357 10.50 3.05 7.83
N ARG A 358 11.70 2.67 8.26
CA ARG A 358 12.85 2.46 7.38
C ARG A 358 12.62 1.32 6.40
N ARG A 359 11.87 0.28 6.80
CA ARG A 359 11.49 -0.80 5.90
C ARG A 359 10.55 -0.30 4.79
N LEU A 360 9.66 0.64 5.09
CA LEU A 360 8.83 1.29 4.07
C LEU A 360 9.66 2.19 3.13
N ASP A 361 10.60 2.96 3.67
CA ASP A 361 11.51 3.75 2.83
C ASP A 361 12.30 2.86 1.85
N ALA A 362 12.79 1.72 2.35
CA ALA A 362 13.54 0.76 1.53
C ALA A 362 12.73 0.24 0.33
N VAL A 363 11.41 0.15 0.45
CA VAL A 363 10.55 -0.27 -0.68
C VAL A 363 10.15 0.88 -1.57
N GLY A 364 10.44 2.13 -1.21
CA GLY A 364 10.12 3.32 -1.99
C GLY A 364 8.89 4.07 -1.50
N VAL A 365 8.59 4.03 -0.21
CA VAL A 365 7.55 4.86 0.40
C VAL A 365 8.18 5.83 1.39
N ASP A 366 8.07 7.14 1.13
CA ASP A 366 8.54 8.14 2.07
C ASP A 366 7.61 8.14 3.30
N ALA A 367 8.07 7.58 4.42
CA ALA A 367 7.28 7.49 5.64
C ALA A 367 6.92 8.87 6.26
N ARG A 368 7.57 9.95 5.82
CA ARG A 368 7.30 11.32 6.32
C ARG A 368 6.10 11.95 5.63
N THR A 369 5.82 11.55 4.40
CA THR A 369 4.72 12.09 3.59
C THR A 369 3.77 11.01 3.09
N TRP A 370 4.04 9.75 3.42
CA TRP A 370 3.38 8.54 2.90
C TRP A 370 3.31 8.49 1.37
N THR A 371 4.23 9.18 0.71
CA THR A 371 4.25 9.32 -0.74
C THR A 371 4.98 8.13 -1.36
N PRO A 372 4.36 7.40 -2.30
CA PRO A 372 5.05 6.39 -3.08
C PRO A 372 6.06 7.06 -4.03
N ALA A 373 7.23 6.46 -4.19
CA ALA A 373 8.15 6.82 -5.25
C ALA A 373 7.50 6.61 -6.63
N SER A 374 7.85 7.43 -7.62
CA SER A 374 7.34 7.32 -9.00
C SER A 374 7.53 5.93 -9.60
N ASP A 375 8.59 5.25 -9.16
CA ASP A 375 9.05 3.99 -9.71
C ASP A 375 8.57 2.79 -8.86
N LEU A 376 7.81 3.02 -7.79
CA LEU A 376 7.37 2.01 -6.81
C LEU A 376 6.64 0.81 -7.44
N PHE A 377 6.08 0.96 -8.64
CA PHE A 377 5.46 -0.13 -9.41
C PHE A 377 5.83 -0.02 -10.90
N GLY A 378 7.06 0.40 -11.20
CA GLY A 378 7.60 0.45 -12.57
C GLY A 378 7.72 -0.94 -13.18
N PRO A 379 7.77 -1.05 -14.52
CA PRO A 379 8.10 -2.31 -15.17
C PRO A 379 9.44 -2.81 -14.59
N SER A 380 9.40 -3.98 -13.97
CA SER A 380 10.61 -4.70 -13.58
C SER A 380 11.16 -5.37 -14.84
N GLU A 381 12.08 -4.71 -15.53
CA GLU A 381 12.80 -5.31 -16.67
C GLU A 381 13.83 -6.35 -16.18
N ILE A 382 13.37 -7.39 -15.47
CA ILE A 382 14.16 -8.61 -15.21
C ILE A 382 13.82 -9.65 -16.30
N GLU A 383 13.77 -9.24 -17.55
CA GLU A 383 13.75 -10.16 -18.69
C GLU A 383 15.14 -10.15 -19.33
N GLY A 384 15.88 -11.22 -19.08
CA GLY A 384 17.25 -11.45 -19.52
C GLY A 384 17.73 -12.82 -19.09
#